data_AF-A0A0H5RGM5-F1
#
_entry.id   AF-A0A0H5RGM5-F1
#
_cell.length_a   1.000
_cell.length_b   1.000
_cell.length_c   1.000
_cell.angle_alpha   90.00
_cell.angle_beta   90.00
_cell.angle_gamma   90.00
#
_symmetry.space_group_name_H-M   'P 1'
#
loop_
_entity.id
_entity.type
_entity.pdbx_description
1 polymer ?
#
loop_
_entity_poly.entity_id
_entity_poly.type
_entity_poly.pdbx_seq_one_letter_code
_entity_poly.pdbx_strand_id
1 'polypeptide(L)'
;LLLLSLLCIAGSVDVCGEHSTDELPSDDWVNNRMSEFKQECDQIRVGYAKTMTPDVLHMTFTNYFEPGKKMCKAVAKIGDGTDILSSDDAKKLITDFMWTLRGQVLGDKGIAHYTALLFSYKTVMSLPKFWGLKGERMGF
;
A
#
# COMPACT_ATOMS: atom_id res chain seq x y z
N LEU A 1 -5.67 -47.94 -52.80
CA LEU A 1 -4.63 -47.22 -52.03
C LEU A 1 -5.33 -46.29 -51.04
N LEU A 2 -4.87 -46.35 -49.80
CA LEU A 2 -5.55 -45.99 -48.56
C LEU A 2 -5.86 -44.50 -48.37
N LEU A 3 -6.82 -44.28 -47.47
CA LEU A 3 -7.50 -43.06 -47.07
C LEU A 3 -6.60 -41.97 -46.45
N LEU A 4 -6.99 -40.73 -46.76
CA LEU A 4 -6.91 -39.46 -46.02
C LEU A 4 -6.37 -39.50 -44.58
N SER A 5 -5.41 -38.61 -44.30
CA SER A 5 -5.24 -37.98 -42.98
C SER A 5 -4.53 -36.63 -43.13
N LEU A 6 -5.30 -35.59 -43.46
CA LEU A 6 -4.92 -34.19 -43.20
C LEU A 6 -5.25 -33.91 -41.73
N LEU A 7 -4.24 -33.91 -40.87
CA LEU A 7 -4.39 -33.38 -39.52
C LEU A 7 -4.46 -31.84 -39.60
N CYS A 8 -5.67 -31.29 -39.53
CA CYS A 8 -5.88 -29.91 -39.15
C CYS A 8 -5.49 -29.76 -37.67
N ILE A 9 -4.31 -29.21 -37.40
CA ILE A 9 -3.98 -28.70 -36.07
C ILE A 9 -4.75 -27.40 -35.91
N ALA A 10 -5.99 -27.51 -35.43
CA ALA A 10 -6.67 -26.41 -34.78
C ALA A 10 -5.92 -26.15 -33.46
N GLY A 11 -4.92 -25.27 -33.52
CA GLY A 11 -4.31 -24.70 -32.33
C GLY A 11 -5.38 -23.88 -31.62
N SER A 12 -6.09 -24.52 -30.69
CA SER A 12 -6.98 -23.85 -29.78
C SER A 12 -6.16 -22.82 -29.02
N VAL A 13 -6.46 -21.56 -29.29
CA VAL A 13 -5.92 -20.41 -28.60
C VAL A 13 -6.46 -20.49 -27.19
N ASP A 14 -5.71 -21.09 -26.26
CA ASP A 14 -5.94 -20.83 -24.84
C ASP A 14 -5.25 -19.50 -24.55
N VAL A 15 -5.94 -18.42 -24.96
CA VAL A 15 -5.77 -17.12 -24.33
C VAL A 15 -6.20 -17.38 -22.90
N CYS A 16 -5.23 -17.65 -22.02
CA CYS A 16 -5.47 -17.69 -20.59
C CYS A 16 -6.18 -16.38 -20.24
N GLY A 17 -7.49 -16.50 -20.05
CA GLY A 17 -8.38 -15.41 -19.77
C GLY A 17 -7.86 -14.64 -18.56
N GLU A 18 -7.94 -13.33 -18.70
CA GLU A 18 -7.84 -12.35 -17.65
C GLU A 18 -8.40 -12.89 -16.33
N HIS A 19 -7.52 -13.20 -15.37
CA HIS A 19 -7.93 -13.23 -13.97
C HIS A 19 -8.07 -11.77 -13.48
N SER A 20 -9.05 -11.06 -14.04
CA SER A 20 -9.67 -9.91 -13.40
C SER A 20 -10.95 -10.41 -12.72
N THR A 21 -10.77 -11.26 -11.71
CA THR A 21 -11.75 -11.25 -10.63
C THR A 21 -11.44 -10.01 -9.81
N ASP A 22 -12.38 -9.06 -9.78
CA ASP A 22 -12.44 -7.96 -8.82
C ASP A 22 -12.57 -8.52 -7.39
N GLU A 23 -11.54 -9.25 -6.95
CA GLU A 23 -11.47 -9.83 -5.62
C GLU A 23 -11.20 -8.66 -4.67
N LEU A 24 -12.19 -8.38 -3.83
CA LEU A 24 -12.01 -7.47 -2.72
C LEU A 24 -11.23 -8.19 -1.60
N PRO A 25 -10.41 -7.47 -0.83
CA PRO A 25 -9.74 -8.06 0.31
C PRO A 25 -10.78 -8.56 1.32
N SER A 26 -10.55 -9.75 1.88
CA SER A 26 -11.36 -10.24 3.00
C SER A 26 -11.15 -9.37 4.24
N ASP A 27 -12.14 -9.35 5.14
CA ASP A 27 -12.03 -8.63 6.41
C ASP A 27 -10.81 -9.08 7.22
N ASP A 28 -10.50 -10.38 7.22
CA ASP A 28 -9.30 -10.91 7.88
C ASP A 28 -8.01 -10.33 7.28
N TRP A 29 -7.94 -10.20 5.95
CA TRP A 29 -6.79 -9.59 5.29
C TRP A 29 -6.66 -8.11 5.68
N VAL A 30 -7.78 -7.36 5.62
CA VAL A 30 -7.85 -5.94 5.99
C VAL A 30 -7.39 -5.73 7.43
N ASN A 31 -7.94 -6.51 8.36
CA ASN A 31 -7.63 -6.42 9.79
C ASN A 31 -6.16 -6.75 10.07
N ASN A 32 -5.64 -7.82 9.46
CA ASN A 32 -4.24 -8.21 9.63
C ASN A 32 -3.28 -7.15 9.08
N ARG A 33 -3.51 -6.64 7.86
CA ARG A 33 -2.65 -5.61 7.26
C ARG A 33 -2.72 -4.28 8.02
N MET A 34 -3.89 -3.88 8.51
CA MET A 34 -4.01 -2.67 9.33
C MET A 34 -3.32 -2.81 10.68
N SER A 35 -3.40 -3.98 11.31
CA SER A 35 -2.69 -4.25 12.56
C SER A 35 -1.17 -4.12 12.38
N GLU A 36 -0.62 -4.72 11.32
CA GLU A 36 0.80 -4.60 10.97
C GLU A 36 1.19 -3.16 10.64
N PHE A 37 0.39 -2.47 9.84
CA PHE A 37 0.65 -1.08 9.48
C PHE A 37 0.69 -0.17 10.72
N LYS A 38 -0.22 -0.38 11.67
CA LYS A 38 -0.24 0.34 12.95
C LYS A 38 1.03 0.05 13.75
N GLN A 39 1.43 -1.21 13.85
CA GLN A 39 2.66 -1.61 14.53
C GLN A 39 3.90 -0.94 13.90
N GLU A 40 3.99 -0.90 12.58
CA GLU A 40 5.09 -0.25 11.86
C GLU A 40 5.12 1.26 12.10
N CYS A 41 3.95 1.92 12.09
CA CYS A 41 3.83 3.33 12.45
C CYS A 41 4.30 3.59 13.90
N ASP A 42 3.96 2.71 14.83
CA ASP A 42 4.44 2.79 16.22
C ASP A 42 5.96 2.65 16.30
N GLN A 43 6.56 1.69 15.58
CA GLN A 43 8.02 1.52 15.51
C GLN A 43 8.73 2.74 14.92
N ILE A 44 8.14 3.36 13.88
CA ILE A 44 8.65 4.60 13.29
C ILE A 44 8.60 5.74 14.32
N ARG A 45 7.46 5.89 15.01
CA ARG A 45 7.24 6.96 15.99
C ARG A 45 8.24 6.93 17.15
N VAL A 46 8.62 5.74 17.61
CA VAL A 46 9.62 5.57 18.68
C VAL A 46 11.07 5.53 18.18
N GLY A 47 11.29 5.67 16.87
CA GLY A 47 12.63 5.72 16.27
C GLY A 47 13.33 4.37 16.10
N TYR A 48 12.60 3.25 16.17
CA TYR A 48 13.14 1.91 15.97
C TYR A 48 13.13 1.43 14.52
N ALA A 49 12.30 2.04 13.66
CA ALA A 49 12.27 1.70 12.24
C ALA A 49 13.52 2.25 11.51
N LYS A 50 14.12 1.41 10.68
CA LYS A 50 15.19 1.84 9.77
C LYS A 50 14.62 2.85 8.77
N THR A 51 15.17 4.05 8.73
CA THR A 51 14.75 5.07 7.78
C THR A 51 15.20 4.70 6.36
N MET A 52 14.35 5.00 5.38
CA MET A 52 14.74 4.99 3.97
C MET A 52 14.94 6.42 3.49
N THR A 53 15.93 6.62 2.63
CA THR A 53 16.07 7.90 1.94
C THR A 53 14.89 8.10 0.99
N PRO A 54 14.52 9.37 0.70
CA PRO A 54 13.45 9.66 -0.26
C PRO A 54 13.65 8.97 -1.62
N ASP A 55 14.90 8.89 -2.10
CA ASP A 55 15.23 8.26 -3.38
C ASP A 55 14.95 6.75 -3.36
N VAL A 56 15.36 6.05 -2.29
CA VAL A 56 15.10 4.62 -2.12
C VAL A 56 13.61 4.36 -2.01
N LEU A 57 12.88 5.21 -1.29
CA LEU A 57 11.41 5.12 -1.19
C LEU A 57 10.74 5.33 -2.55
N HIS A 58 11.21 6.32 -3.32
CA HIS A 58 10.70 6.58 -4.68
C HIS A 58 10.95 5.40 -5.61
N MET A 59 12.16 4.83 -5.60
CA MET A 59 12.50 3.64 -6.39
C MET A 59 11.68 2.41 -5.95
N THR A 60 11.49 2.22 -4.65
CA THR A 60 10.71 1.09 -4.10
C THR A 60 9.27 1.11 -4.60
N PHE A 61 8.64 2.27 -4.60
CA PHE A 61 7.26 2.40 -5.03
C PHE A 61 7.10 2.55 -6.54
N THR A 62 8.11 3.03 -7.28
CA THR A 62 8.07 3.27 -8.73
C THR A 62 6.72 3.87 -9.16
N ASN A 63 5.82 3.08 -9.78
CA ASN A 63 4.51 3.52 -10.29
C ASN A 63 3.48 3.81 -9.19
N TYR A 64 3.72 3.36 -7.97
CA TYR A 64 2.84 3.48 -6.80
C TYR A 64 3.18 4.69 -5.92
N PHE A 65 4.25 5.42 -6.20
CA PHE A 65 4.65 6.56 -5.37
C PHE A 65 3.63 7.70 -5.41
N GLU A 66 3.17 8.07 -6.61
CA GLU A 66 2.16 9.12 -6.78
C GLU A 66 0.78 8.70 -6.25
N PRO A 67 0.27 7.49 -6.52
CA PRO A 67 -0.92 6.96 -5.84
C PRO A 67 -0.80 6.99 -4.30
N GLY A 68 0.33 6.55 -3.76
CA GLY A 68 0.55 6.55 -2.31
C GLY A 68 0.63 7.96 -1.74
N LYS A 69 1.22 8.93 -2.45
CA LYS A 69 1.19 10.35 -2.07
C LYS A 69 -0.24 10.90 -2.03
N LYS A 70 -1.09 10.53 -3.00
CA LYS A 70 -2.50 10.93 -3.03
C LYS A 70 -3.26 10.34 -1.85
N MET A 71 -3.06 9.05 -1.55
CA MET A 71 -3.62 8.39 -0.37
C MET A 71 -3.21 9.14 0.92
N CYS A 72 -1.92 9.41 1.11
CA CYS A 72 -1.41 10.11 2.30
C CYS A 72 -2.05 11.49 2.47
N LYS A 73 -2.19 12.24 1.37
CA LYS A 73 -2.84 13.56 1.37
C LYS A 73 -4.33 13.47 1.68
N ALA A 74 -5.01 12.43 1.21
CA ALA A 74 -6.43 12.22 1.49
C ALA A 74 -6.64 11.87 2.96
N VAL A 75 -5.85 10.93 3.49
CA VAL A 75 -5.88 10.57 4.92
C VAL A 75 -5.61 11.80 5.79
N ALA A 76 -4.58 12.59 5.48
CA ALA A 76 -4.25 13.80 6.24
C ALA A 76 -5.36 14.88 6.29
N LYS A 77 -6.39 14.79 5.43
CA LYS A 77 -7.55 15.69 5.46
C LYS A 77 -8.71 15.20 6.33
N ILE A 78 -8.69 13.95 6.76
CA ILE A 78 -9.80 13.32 7.51
C ILE A 78 -9.87 13.83 8.95
N GLY A 79 -8.75 14.23 9.54
CA GLY A 79 -8.74 14.73 10.92
C GLY A 79 -7.41 15.35 11.32
N ASP A 80 -7.34 15.77 12.58
CA ASP A 80 -6.19 16.46 13.16
C ASP A 80 -5.02 15.54 13.57
N GLY A 81 -5.16 14.24 13.32
CA GLY A 81 -4.19 13.20 13.62
C GLY A 81 -4.37 12.48 14.96
N THR A 82 -5.35 12.86 15.80
CA THR A 82 -5.54 12.23 17.12
C THR A 82 -6.01 10.78 17.03
N ASP A 83 -6.98 10.49 16.17
CA ASP A 83 -7.59 9.15 16.03
C ASP A 83 -7.74 8.70 14.57
N ILE A 84 -6.75 9.05 13.75
CA ILE A 84 -6.86 8.85 12.29
C ILE A 84 -7.03 7.38 11.91
N LEU A 85 -6.41 6.45 12.64
CA LEU A 85 -6.55 5.00 12.39
C LEU A 85 -7.85 4.41 12.93
N SER A 86 -8.65 5.19 13.66
CA SER A 86 -10.00 4.78 14.10
C SER A 86 -11.06 5.11 13.04
N SER A 87 -10.78 6.04 12.12
CA SER A 87 -11.68 6.41 11.02
C SER A 87 -11.76 5.32 9.96
N ASP A 88 -12.99 4.91 9.61
CA ASP A 88 -13.22 3.89 8.58
C ASP A 88 -12.80 4.38 7.19
N ASP A 89 -12.97 5.67 6.89
CA ASP A 89 -12.48 6.27 5.63
C ASP A 89 -10.95 6.21 5.53
N ALA A 90 -10.24 6.52 6.62
CA ALA A 90 -8.79 6.47 6.63
C ALA A 90 -8.28 5.03 6.51
N LYS A 91 -8.87 4.09 7.26
CA LYS A 91 -8.57 2.66 7.13
C LYS A 91 -8.77 2.20 5.69
N LYS A 92 -9.92 2.52 5.10
CA LYS A 92 -10.26 2.13 3.73
C LYS A 92 -9.23 2.64 2.72
N LEU A 93 -8.88 3.93 2.78
CA LEU A 93 -7.88 4.51 1.87
C LEU A 93 -6.51 3.82 1.99
N ILE A 94 -6.09 3.52 3.22
CA ILE A 94 -4.83 2.86 3.51
C ILE A 94 -4.85 1.40 3.02
N THR A 95 -5.93 0.66 3.29
CA THR A 95 -6.05 -0.74 2.88
C THR A 95 -6.25 -0.91 1.39
N ASP A 96 -7.00 -0.02 0.74
CA ASP A 96 -7.13 0.00 -0.72
C ASP A 96 -5.75 0.17 -1.35
N PHE A 97 -4.95 1.12 -0.83
CA PHE A 97 -3.58 1.31 -1.32
C PHE A 97 -2.72 0.06 -1.08
N MET A 98 -2.73 -0.52 0.12
CA MET A 98 -2.02 -1.77 0.40
C MET A 98 -2.44 -2.92 -0.52
N TRP A 99 -3.72 -3.00 -0.87
CA TRP A 99 -4.24 -4.00 -1.81
C TRP A 99 -3.67 -3.81 -3.20
N THR A 100 -3.54 -2.56 -3.68
CA THR A 100 -2.90 -2.27 -4.97
C THR A 100 -1.42 -2.67 -5.04
N LEU A 101 -0.75 -2.81 -3.88
CA LEU A 101 0.65 -3.25 -3.82
C LEU A 101 0.80 -4.78 -3.86
N ARG A 102 -0.29 -5.53 -3.69
CA ARG A 102 -0.29 -7.01 -3.66
C ARG A 102 0.29 -7.56 -4.96
N GLY A 103 1.27 -8.45 -4.85
CA GLY A 103 1.94 -9.06 -6.01
C GLY A 103 2.81 -8.11 -6.84
N GLN A 104 3.00 -6.86 -6.42
CA GLN A 104 3.71 -5.83 -7.18
C GLN A 104 4.94 -5.33 -6.42
N VAL A 105 4.76 -4.91 -5.17
CA VAL A 105 5.83 -4.33 -4.36
C VAL A 105 6.28 -5.32 -3.29
N LEU A 106 7.45 -5.93 -3.52
CA LEU A 106 8.30 -6.61 -2.53
C LEU A 106 7.65 -7.78 -1.74
N GLY A 107 6.52 -8.30 -2.23
CA GLY A 107 5.78 -9.42 -1.65
C GLY A 107 4.93 -9.03 -0.43
N ASP A 108 3.94 -9.85 -0.11
CA ASP A 108 2.88 -9.53 0.86
C ASP A 108 3.40 -9.16 2.26
N LYS A 109 4.55 -9.73 2.65
CA LYS A 109 5.18 -9.49 3.97
C LYS A 109 5.70 -8.07 4.16
N GLY A 110 5.99 -7.35 3.07
CA GLY A 110 6.55 -5.99 3.15
C GLY A 110 5.50 -4.86 3.07
N ILE A 111 4.28 -5.17 2.64
CA ILE A 111 3.28 -4.16 2.23
C ILE A 111 3.00 -3.14 3.34
N ALA A 112 2.74 -3.62 4.56
CA ALA A 112 2.45 -2.77 5.71
C ALA A 112 3.65 -1.87 6.07
N HIS A 113 4.85 -2.44 6.10
CA HIS A 113 6.09 -1.73 6.41
C HIS A 113 6.38 -0.61 5.41
N TYR A 114 6.37 -0.91 4.10
CA TYR A 114 6.62 0.11 3.08
C TYR A 114 5.54 1.19 3.06
N THR A 115 4.28 0.80 3.28
CA THR A 115 3.18 1.76 3.38
C THR A 115 3.37 2.68 4.57
N ALA A 116 3.80 2.17 5.73
CA ALA A 116 4.09 2.97 6.92
C ALA A 116 5.26 3.94 6.70
N LEU A 117 6.33 3.51 6.02
CA LEU A 117 7.45 4.39 5.65
C LEU A 117 7.01 5.52 4.73
N LEU A 118 6.23 5.21 3.69
CA LEU A 118 5.67 6.22 2.79
C LEU A 118 4.74 7.18 3.53
N PHE A 119 3.87 6.63 4.38
CA PHE A 119 2.93 7.38 5.18
C PHE A 119 3.64 8.34 6.12
N SER A 120 4.67 7.89 6.83
CA SER A 120 5.53 8.75 7.65
C SER A 120 6.16 9.87 6.85
N TYR A 121 6.85 9.52 5.76
CA TYR A 121 7.53 10.51 4.92
C TYR A 121 6.58 11.59 4.38
N LYS A 122 5.34 11.22 4.03
CA LYS A 122 4.36 12.15 3.45
C LYS A 122 3.47 12.85 4.47
N THR A 123 3.37 12.36 5.70
CA THR A 123 2.41 12.91 6.67
C THR A 123 3.02 13.39 7.98
N VAL A 124 4.32 13.24 8.21
CA VAL A 124 4.98 13.70 9.45
C VAL A 124 4.66 15.16 9.77
N MET A 125 4.64 16.01 8.75
CA MET A 125 4.33 17.44 8.86
C MET A 125 2.84 17.77 8.92
N SER A 126 2.00 16.98 8.26
CA SER A 126 0.57 17.25 8.15
C SER A 126 -0.24 16.60 9.27
N LEU A 127 0.32 15.58 9.93
CA LEU A 127 -0.29 14.83 11.04
C LEU A 127 0.63 14.83 12.28
N PRO A 128 1.09 16.00 12.76
CA PRO A 128 2.09 16.06 13.83
C PRO A 128 1.61 15.37 15.12
N LYS A 129 0.31 15.46 15.46
CA LYS A 129 -0.27 14.77 16.62
C LYS A 129 -0.18 13.25 16.52
N PHE A 130 -0.49 12.70 15.34
CA PHE A 130 -0.39 11.26 15.08
C PHE A 130 1.04 10.76 15.33
N TRP A 131 2.01 11.51 14.83
CA TRP A 131 3.45 11.21 14.96
C TRP A 131 4.03 11.61 16.32
N GLY A 132 3.22 12.10 17.27
CA GLY A 132 3.68 12.50 18.59
C GLY A 132 4.59 13.74 18.61
N LEU A 133 4.59 14.53 17.54
CA LEU A 133 5.34 15.77 17.47
C LEU A 133 4.61 16.84 18.29
N LYS A 134 5.24 17.28 19.38
CA LYS A 134 4.81 18.48 20.12
C LYS A 134 5.13 19.70 19.27
N GLY A 135 4.24 20.69 19.28
CA GLY A 135 4.28 21.91 18.46
C GLY A 135 5.43 22.86 18.77
N GLU A 136 6.67 22.39 18.81
CA GLU A 136 7.84 23.25 18.75
C GLU A 136 8.13 23.56 17.28
N ARG A 137 7.92 24.85 16.97
CA ARG A 137 8.19 25.54 15.71
C ARG A 137 9.23 24.83 14.84
N MET A 138 8.79 24.20 13.75
CA MET A 138 9.66 24.02 12.60
C MET A 138 9.87 25.39 11.96
N GLY A 139 10.91 26.08 12.44
CA GLY A 139 11.51 27.19 11.73
C GLY A 139 12.18 26.64 10.48
N PHE A 140 11.74 27.13 9.33
CA PHE A 140 12.52 27.10 8.09
C PHE A 140 13.76 27.98 8.26
#